data_AF-D5U0U9-F1
#
_entry.id   AF-D5U0U9-F1
#
_cell.length_a   1.000
_cell.length_b   1.000
_cell.length_c   1.000
_cell.angle_alpha   90.00
_cell.angle_beta   90.00
_cell.angle_gamma   90.00
#
_symmetry.space_group_name_H-M   'P 1'
#
loop_
_entity.id
_entity.type
_entity.pdbx_description
1 polymer ?
#
loop_
_entity_poly.entity_id
_entity_poly.type
_entity_poly.pdbx_seq_one_letter_code
_entity_poly.pdbx_strand_id
1 'polypeptide(L)' 'MGRSTPSLWISVSEYVERLRKISEMLPKDERGKILCFLEDLESTISFCMHTGVVDPLEVLFIHLIRKMDKECRGH' A
#
# COMPACT_ATOMS: atom_id res chain seq x y z
N MET A 1 23.39 -5.30 -20.67
CA MET A 1 22.10 -5.88 -20.22
C MET A 1 21.46 -4.87 -19.28
N GLY A 2 20.53 -4.05 -19.79
CA GLY A 2 19.83 -3.06 -18.97
C GLY A 2 18.84 -3.77 -18.06
N ARG A 3 18.97 -3.61 -16.74
CA ARG A 3 17.92 -4.01 -15.81
C ARG A 3 16.71 -3.13 -16.09
N SER A 4 15.65 -3.69 -16.63
CA SER A 4 14.36 -3.01 -16.72
C SER A 4 13.93 -2.65 -15.30
N THR A 5 13.82 -1.36 -14.99
CA THR A 5 13.22 -0.92 -13.72
C THR A 5 11.82 -1.53 -13.64
N PRO A 6 11.49 -2.30 -12.58
CA PRO A 6 10.14 -2.81 -12.41
C PRO A 6 9.14 -1.66 -12.44
N SER A 7 7.95 -1.88 -12.99
CA SER A 7 6.91 -0.87 -12.90
C SER A 7 6.57 -0.62 -11.43
N LEU A 8 6.19 0.62 -11.09
CA LEU A 8 5.77 0.99 -9.74
C LEU A 8 4.73 0.01 -9.19
N TRP A 9 3.80 -0.42 -10.04
CA TRP A 9 2.79 -1.42 -9.72
C TRP A 9 3.39 -2.74 -9.22
N ILE A 10 4.39 -3.28 -9.93
CA ILE A 10 5.06 -4.52 -9.54
C ILE A 10 5.75 -4.33 -8.19
N SER A 11 6.50 -3.24 -8.04
CA SER A 11 7.21 -2.96 -6.80
C SER A 11 6.26 -2.80 -5.60
N VAL A 12 5.17 -2.06 -5.74
CA VAL A 12 4.16 -1.92 -4.66
C VAL A 12 3.51 -3.28 -4.37
N SER A 13 3.18 -4.07 -5.39
CA SER A 13 2.60 -5.41 -5.22
C SER A 13 3.50 -6.33 -4.41
N GLU A 14 4.82 -6.29 -4.61
CA GLU A 14 5.77 -7.04 -3.79
C GLU A 14 5.76 -6.62 -2.32
N TYR A 15 5.63 -5.32 -2.04
CA TYR A 15 5.48 -4.83 -0.66
C TYR A 15 4.16 -5.31 -0.03
N VAL A 16 3.06 -5.26 -0.79
CA VAL A 16 1.74 -5.76 -0.35
C VAL A 16 1.81 -7.24 0.02
N GLU A 17 2.41 -8.06 -0.84
CA GLU A 17 2.56 -9.49 -0.61
C GLU A 17 3.42 -9.78 0.64
N ARG A 18 4.50 -9.02 0.86
CA ARG A 18 5.29 -9.11 2.09
C ARG A 18 4.47 -8.73 3.32
N LEU A 19 3.69 -7.64 3.26
CA LEU A 19 2.82 -7.21 4.35
C LEU A 19 1.72 -8.23 4.66
N ARG A 20 1.11 -8.86 3.64
CA ARG A 20 0.15 -9.94 3.82
C ARG A 20 0.76 -11.13 4.56
N LYS A 21 1.94 -11.60 4.14
CA LYS A 21 2.66 -12.70 4.81
C LYS A 21 3.00 -12.36 6.26
N ILE A 22 3.45 -11.14 6.53
CA ILE A 22 3.72 -10.69 7.90
C ILE A 22 2.42 -10.68 8.72
N SER A 23 1.32 -10.19 8.14
CA SER A 23 0.01 -10.14 8.83
C SER A 23 -0.52 -11.50 9.26
N GLU A 24 -0.16 -12.57 8.57
CA GLU A 24 -0.55 -13.94 8.94
C GLU A 24 0.16 -14.43 10.21
N MET A 25 1.30 -13.82 10.55
CA MET A 25 2.06 -14.13 11.77
C MET A 25 1.62 -13.29 12.97
N LEU A 26 0.74 -12.31 12.77
CA LEU A 26 0.29 -11.39 13.81
C LEU A 26 -1.00 -11.87 14.51
N PRO A 27 -1.27 -11.39 15.73
CA PRO A 27 -2.56 -11.57 16.39
C PRO A 27 -3.73 -11.10 15.52
N LYS A 28 -4.91 -11.68 15.73
CA LYS A 28 -6.10 -11.41 14.90
C LYS A 28 -6.44 -9.92 14.78
N ASP A 29 -6.31 -9.16 15.87
CA ASP A 29 -6.58 -7.72 15.90
C ASP A 29 -5.65 -6.93 14.98
N GLU A 30 -4.34 -7.17 15.10
CA GLU A 30 -3.31 -6.53 14.27
C GLU A 30 -3.40 -6.95 12.81
N ARG A 31 -3.68 -8.23 12.56
CA ARG A 31 -3.95 -8.73 11.21
C ARG A 31 -5.12 -7.98 10.56
N GLY A 32 -6.20 -7.74 11.31
CA GLY A 32 -7.34 -6.96 10.83
C GLY A 32 -6.95 -5.55 10.41
N LYS A 33 -6.11 -4.87 11.21
CA LYS A 33 -5.58 -3.54 10.90
C LYS A 33 -4.72 -3.52 9.63
N ILE A 34 -3.84 -4.51 9.45
CA ILE A 34 -3.03 -4.60 8.22
C ILE A 34 -3.91 -4.87 7.00
N LEU A 35 -4.87 -5.80 7.09
CA LEU A 35 -5.77 -6.08 5.98
C LEU A 35 -6.62 -4.85 5.62
N CYS A 36 -7.14 -4.14 6.63
CA CYS A 36 -7.84 -2.87 6.42
C CYS A 36 -6.94 -1.83 5.75
N PHE A 37 -5.67 -1.69 6.18
CA PHE A 37 -4.71 -0.82 5.50
C PHE A 37 -4.45 -1.23 4.05
N LEU A 38 -4.58 -2.49 3.67
CA LEU A 38 -4.36 -2.92 2.28
C LEU A 38 -5.59 -2.73 1.38
N GLU A 39 -6.76 -2.46 1.95
CA GLU A 39 -7.98 -2.16 1.19
C GLU A 39 -7.88 -0.82 0.45
N ASP A 40 -8.43 -0.75 -0.77
CA ASP A 40 -8.40 0.44 -1.65
C ASP A 40 -6.99 0.91 -2.08
N LEU A 41 -5.93 0.14 -1.82
CA LEU A 41 -4.56 0.54 -2.18
C LEU A 41 -4.39 0.76 -3.70
N GLU A 42 -5.06 -0.04 -4.53
CA GLU A 42 -5.09 0.10 -5.99
C GLU A 42 -5.54 1.50 -6.46
N SER A 43 -6.52 2.10 -5.79
CA SER A 43 -6.95 3.48 -6.08
C SER A 43 -5.82 4.47 -5.81
N THR A 44 -5.02 4.22 -4.76
CA THR A 44 -3.90 5.10 -4.41
C THR A 44 -2.73 4.91 -5.38
N ILE A 45 -2.44 3.68 -5.78
CA ILE A 45 -1.43 3.41 -6.80
C ILE A 45 -1.80 4.13 -8.10
N SER A 46 -3.05 3.99 -8.56
CA SER A 46 -3.54 4.66 -9.76
C SER A 46 -3.39 6.18 -9.68
N PHE A 47 -3.74 6.78 -8.54
CA PHE A 47 -3.57 8.22 -8.32
C PHE A 47 -2.09 8.64 -8.41
N CYS A 48 -1.20 7.92 -7.73
CA CYS A 48 0.24 8.23 -7.71
C CYS A 48 0.92 8.00 -9.07
N MET A 49 0.44 7.05 -9.87
CA MET A 49 0.95 6.83 -11.24
C MET A 49 0.67 8.02 -12.16
N HIS A 50 -0.46 8.71 -11.98
CA HIS A 50 -0.78 9.91 -12.76
C HIS A 50 0.08 11.12 -12.39
N THR A 51 0.64 11.16 -11.18
CA THR A 51 1.47 12.27 -10.69
C THR A 51 2.97 12.02 -10.89
N GLY A 52 3.36 10.87 -11.46
CA GLY A 52 4.75 10.53 -11.74
C GLY A 52 5.55 10.05 -10.52
N VAL A 53 4.87 9.57 -9.47
CA VAL A 53 5.53 8.91 -8.33
C VAL A 53 6.29 7.69 -8.83
N VAL A 54 7.53 7.53 -8.37
CA VAL A 54 8.40 6.39 -8.73
C VAL A 54 8.79 5.54 -7.54
N ASP A 55 8.51 6.00 -6.31
CA ASP A 55 8.87 5.29 -5.09
C ASP A 55 7.65 4.52 -4.51
N PRO A 56 7.75 3.19 -4.34
CA PRO A 56 6.69 2.37 -3.76
C PRO A 56 6.32 2.74 -2.32
N LEU A 57 7.27 3.22 -1.51
CA LEU A 57 7.03 3.63 -0.13
C LEU A 57 6.22 4.93 -0.08
N GLU A 58 6.47 5.85 -1.01
CA GLU A 58 5.68 7.08 -1.14
C GLU A 58 4.19 6.75 -1.33
N VAL A 59 3.89 5.75 -2.16
CA VAL A 59 2.51 5.26 -2.36
C VAL A 59 1.91 4.71 -1.06
N LEU A 60 2.67 3.91 -0.30
CA LEU A 60 2.19 3.36 0.98
C LEU A 60 1.97 4.46 2.03
N PHE A 61 2.83 5.48 2.07
CA PHE A 61 2.66 6.63 2.97
C PHE A 61 1.43 7.47 2.61
N ILE A 62 1.23 7.77 1.33
CA ILE A 62 0.02 8.47 0.87
C ILE A 62 -1.22 7.65 1.22
N HIS A 63 -1.15 6.32 1.04
CA HIS A 63 -2.26 5.45 1.39
C HIS A 63 -2.58 5.46 2.88
N LEU A 64 -1.53 5.43 3.74
CA LEU A 64 -1.68 5.54 5.18
C LEU A 64 -2.40 6.84 5.57
N ILE A 65 -1.97 7.97 5.01
CA ILE A 65 -2.59 9.27 5.26
C ILE A 65 -4.07 9.26 4.84
N ARG A 66 -4.40 8.68 3.68
CA ARG A 66 -5.79 8.56 3.21
C ARG A 66 -6.65 7.71 4.15
N LYS A 67 -6.12 6.60 4.68
CA LYS A 67 -6.83 5.75 5.64
C LYS A 67 -7.00 6.46 6.96
N MET A 68 -5.98 7.13 7.48
CA MET A 68 -6.08 7.94 8.69
C MET A 68 -7.13 9.05 8.58
N ASP A 69 -7.20 9.77 7.46
CA ASP A 69 -8.23 10.79 7.23
C ASP A 69 -9.65 10.17 7.21
N LYS A 70 -9.84 8.99 6.58
CA LYS A 70 -11.12 8.26 6.61
C LYS A 70 -11.54 7.91 8.05
N GLU A 71 -10.63 7.38 8.85
CA GLU A 71 -10.90 7.03 10.26
C GLU A 71 -11.18 8.28 11.12
N CYS A 72 -10.42 9.36 10.93
CA CYS A 72 -10.62 10.62 11.65
C CYS A 72 -11.95 11.31 11.31
N ARG A 73 -12.49 11.09 10.09
CA ARG A 73 -13.77 11.67 9.67
C ARG A 73 -14.98 10.91 10.21
N GLY A 74 -14.80 9.78 10.88
CA GLY A 74 -15.87 9.06 11.59
C GLY A 74 -17.04 8.72 10.67
N HIS A 75 -16.85 7.72 9.81
CA HIS A 75 -17.97 7.01 9.20
C HIS A 75 -18.35 5.79 10.06
#